data_AF-A0A7W9BFE8-F1
#
_entry.id   AF-A0A7W9BFE8-F1
#
_cell.length_a   1.000
_cell.length_b   1.000
_cell.length_c   1.000
_cell.angle_alpha   90.00
_cell.angle_beta   90.00
_cell.angle_gamma   90.00
#
_symmetry.space_group_name_H-M   'P 1'
#
loop_
_entity.id
_entity.type
_entity.pdbx_description
1 polymer ?
#
loop_
_entity_poly.entity_id
_entity_poly.type
_entity_poly.pdbx_seq_one_letter_code
_entity_poly.pdbx_strand_id
1 'polypeptide(L)'
;MANPATHPNTAVAENLADAASSQALKPADIRNGSGLEGTQSGTTAEGGPEHVADPTALGLNSTGWVGIAALVVILLMIVWKVPRTVGAMLDKRIAAVRSELDEAKRLRSEAEALRAEYEARARSAEADAASMRQHAGQEANAIIAKAKTDAAELMERRVRMAEDRIAAAEHSAIAEVRARAADAAARAAALLIAEQHGADADRNMIDHAIGRIGRPS
;
A
#
# COMPACT_ATOMS: atom_id res chain seq x y z
N MET A 1 -1.99 33.01 31.91
CA MET A 1 -2.46 33.39 30.57
C MET A 1 -3.04 32.15 29.91
N ALA A 2 -4.36 31.99 29.92
CA ALA A 2 -5.05 30.88 29.27
C ALA A 2 -6.14 31.46 28.35
N ASN A 3 -6.10 31.05 27.08
CA ASN A 3 -6.98 31.47 26.00
C ASN A 3 -8.29 30.67 26.06
N PRO A 4 -9.48 31.27 26.26
CA PRO A 4 -10.73 30.52 26.31
C PRO A 4 -11.25 30.21 24.89
N ALA A 5 -11.31 28.92 24.58
CA ALA A 5 -11.87 28.36 23.36
C ALA A 5 -13.34 28.78 23.16
N THR A 6 -13.62 29.43 22.05
CA THR A 6 -14.97 29.77 21.57
C THR A 6 -15.55 28.53 20.89
N HIS A 7 -16.55 27.90 21.51
CA HIS A 7 -17.22 26.74 20.93
C HIS A 7 -18.12 27.16 19.75
N PRO A 8 -18.11 26.43 18.62
CA PRO A 8 -18.83 26.79 17.39
C PRO A 8 -20.36 26.66 17.47
N ASN A 9 -20.89 26.05 18.54
CA ASN A 9 -22.32 25.72 18.66
C ASN A 9 -23.20 26.87 19.17
N THR A 10 -22.63 27.87 19.85
CA THR A 10 -23.40 29.02 20.35
C THR A 10 -23.75 30.03 19.25
N ALA A 11 -22.85 30.25 18.30
CA ALA A 11 -23.10 31.14 17.16
C ALA A 11 -24.18 30.57 16.21
N VAL A 12 -24.24 29.26 16.02
CA VAL A 12 -25.26 28.61 15.17
C VAL A 12 -26.65 28.69 15.82
N ALA A 13 -26.73 28.58 17.14
CA ALA A 13 -27.99 28.69 17.88
C ALA A 13 -28.58 30.12 17.83
N GLU A 14 -27.72 31.14 17.89
CA GLU A 14 -28.13 32.55 17.79
C GLU A 14 -28.62 32.91 16.38
N ASN A 15 -27.92 32.45 15.34
CA ASN A 15 -28.34 32.62 13.94
C ASN A 15 -29.66 31.90 13.62
N LEU A 16 -29.94 30.76 14.27
CA LEU A 16 -31.17 30.01 14.04
C LEU A 16 -32.38 30.63 14.77
N ALA A 17 -32.15 31.30 15.90
CA ALA A 17 -33.18 32.07 16.60
C ALA A 17 -33.56 33.35 15.81
N ASP A 18 -32.58 34.03 15.21
CA ASP A 18 -32.80 35.24 14.41
C ASP A 18 -33.52 34.95 13.08
N ALA A 19 -33.27 33.76 12.50
CA ALA A 19 -34.01 33.26 11.34
C ALA A 19 -35.47 32.87 11.64
N ALA A 20 -35.83 32.62 12.91
CA ALA A 20 -37.19 32.31 13.32
C ALA A 20 -38.04 33.58 13.58
N SER A 21 -37.40 34.70 13.91
CA SER A 21 -38.06 36.00 14.15
C SER A 21 -38.11 36.92 12.93
N SER A 22 -37.29 36.66 11.90
CA SER A 22 -37.30 37.45 10.66
C SER A 22 -38.27 36.87 9.63
N GLN A 23 -39.38 37.61 9.46
CA GLN A 23 -40.18 37.66 8.24
C GLN A 23 -40.97 36.39 7.88
N ALA A 24 -42.20 36.32 8.41
CA ALA A 24 -43.28 35.59 7.75
C ALA A 24 -43.39 36.05 6.28
N LEU A 25 -42.92 35.21 5.36
CA LEU A 25 -43.06 35.40 3.92
C LEU A 25 -44.56 35.29 3.58
N LYS A 26 -45.24 36.42 3.44
CA LYS A 26 -46.59 36.44 2.84
C LYS A 26 -46.46 35.86 1.42
N PRO A 27 -47.26 34.88 1.03
CA PRO A 27 -47.26 34.40 -0.35
C PRO A 27 -47.77 35.54 -1.22
N ALA A 28 -46.86 36.22 -1.92
CA ALA A 28 -47.22 37.18 -2.95
C ALA A 28 -47.92 36.38 -4.04
N ASP A 29 -49.24 36.57 -4.15
CA ASP A 29 -50.06 36.00 -5.19
C ASP A 29 -49.65 36.63 -6.52
N ILE A 30 -48.76 35.95 -7.25
CA ILE A 30 -48.25 36.38 -8.56
C ILE A 30 -49.35 36.29 -9.65
N ARG A 31 -50.56 35.86 -9.28
CA ARG A 31 -51.71 35.75 -10.18
C ARG A 31 -52.41 37.10 -10.41
N ASN A 32 -52.01 38.15 -9.70
CA ASN A 32 -52.53 39.50 -9.88
C ASN A 32 -51.43 40.58 -9.99
N GLY A 33 -50.44 40.38 -10.87
CA GLY A 33 -49.64 41.45 -11.51
C GLY A 33 -48.95 42.55 -10.68
N SER A 34 -48.99 42.53 -9.35
CA SER A 34 -48.72 43.70 -8.50
C SER A 34 -47.31 43.73 -7.89
N GLY A 35 -46.36 42.99 -8.47
CA GLY A 35 -44.99 42.83 -7.95
C GLY A 35 -43.89 43.41 -8.83
N LEU A 36 -44.22 44.27 -9.78
CA LEU A 36 -43.29 44.88 -10.73
C LEU A 36 -43.26 46.41 -10.53
N GLU A 37 -42.78 46.88 -9.38
CA GLU A 37 -42.25 48.26 -9.28
C GLU A 37 -40.78 48.27 -9.73
N GLY A 38 -40.58 47.91 -11.00
CA GLY A 38 -39.47 48.47 -11.77
C GLY A 38 -39.95 49.82 -12.25
N THR A 39 -39.17 50.88 -12.00
CA THR A 39 -39.38 52.24 -12.52
C THR A 39 -39.69 52.19 -14.01
N GLN A 40 -40.99 52.18 -14.32
CA GLN A 40 -41.51 52.35 -15.65
C GLN A 40 -41.29 53.82 -15.96
N SER A 41 -40.24 54.16 -16.70
CA SER A 41 -40.20 55.41 -17.46
C SER A 41 -41.31 55.32 -18.51
N GLY A 42 -42.53 55.60 -18.07
CA GLY A 42 -43.65 55.87 -18.94
C GLY A 42 -43.33 57.14 -19.71
N THR A 43 -42.91 57.00 -20.96
CA THR A 43 -43.14 58.04 -21.94
C THR A 43 -44.64 58.06 -22.18
N THR A 44 -45.33 58.97 -21.49
CA THR A 44 -46.67 59.38 -21.87
C THR A 44 -46.52 60.11 -23.20
N ALA A 45 -46.65 59.36 -24.30
CA ALA A 45 -46.93 59.94 -25.60
C ALA A 45 -48.40 60.34 -25.59
N GLU A 46 -48.68 61.58 -25.19
CA GLU A 46 -49.97 62.21 -25.45
C GLU A 46 -50.10 62.38 -26.97
N GLY A 47 -50.85 61.47 -27.59
CA GLY A 47 -51.34 61.60 -28.95
C GLY A 47 -52.59 62.47 -28.96
N GLY A 48 -52.42 63.76 -29.21
CA GLY A 48 -53.44 64.69 -29.68
C GLY A 48 -52.84 65.52 -30.83
N PRO A 49 -53.58 65.85 -31.90
CA PRO A 49 -53.02 66.50 -33.08
C PRO A 49 -52.76 67.99 -32.80
N GLU A 50 -51.70 68.26 -32.07
CA GLU A 50 -51.13 69.60 -31.93
C GLU A 50 -50.29 69.85 -33.19
N HIS A 51 -50.86 70.59 -34.15
CA HIS A 51 -50.11 71.19 -35.26
C HIS A 51 -49.15 72.26 -34.70
N VAL A 52 -48.10 71.81 -34.02
CA VAL A 52 -46.91 72.65 -33.80
C VAL A 52 -46.23 72.73 -35.16
N ALA A 53 -46.13 73.94 -35.72
CA ALA A 53 -45.49 74.18 -37.01
C ALA A 53 -44.08 73.56 -37.00
N ASP A 54 -43.92 72.42 -37.67
CA ASP A 54 -42.64 71.76 -37.82
C ASP A 54 -41.67 72.74 -38.50
N PRO A 55 -40.52 73.10 -37.90
CA PRO A 55 -39.47 73.82 -38.61
C PRO A 55 -38.94 72.92 -39.71
N THR A 56 -39.55 73.04 -40.89
CA THR A 56 -39.21 72.27 -42.08
C THR A 56 -37.92 72.86 -42.65
N ALA A 57 -36.78 72.39 -42.17
CA ALA A 57 -35.50 72.64 -42.79
C ALA A 57 -35.34 71.68 -43.98
N LEU A 58 -35.16 72.23 -45.20
CA LEU A 58 -34.89 71.48 -46.43
C LEU A 58 -35.99 70.45 -46.85
N GLY A 59 -37.26 70.69 -46.52
CA GLY A 59 -38.39 69.88 -47.02
C GLY A 59 -38.69 68.60 -46.25
N LEU A 60 -38.09 68.40 -45.07
CA LEU A 60 -38.33 67.25 -44.20
C LEU A 60 -38.95 67.69 -42.87
N ASN A 61 -39.91 66.92 -42.37
CA ASN A 61 -40.55 67.11 -41.06
C ASN A 61 -39.63 66.65 -39.90
N SER A 62 -40.03 66.94 -38.67
CA SER A 62 -39.26 66.58 -37.45
C SER A 62 -38.93 65.07 -37.40
N THR A 63 -39.87 64.20 -37.75
CA THR A 63 -39.65 62.75 -37.84
C THR A 63 -38.62 62.35 -38.90
N GLY A 64 -38.56 63.06 -40.04
CA GLY A 64 -37.55 62.84 -41.08
C GLY A 64 -36.13 63.16 -40.61
N TRP A 65 -35.96 64.24 -39.84
CA TRP A 65 -34.68 64.57 -39.21
C TRP A 65 -34.26 63.59 -38.11
N VAL A 66 -35.21 63.05 -37.33
CA VAL A 66 -34.94 61.96 -36.38
C VAL A 66 -34.50 60.67 -37.10
N GLY A 67 -35.14 60.33 -38.22
CA GLY A 67 -34.72 59.20 -39.05
C GLY A 67 -33.31 59.36 -39.63
N ILE A 68 -32.97 60.57 -40.10
CA ILE A 68 -31.61 60.90 -40.55
C ILE A 68 -30.60 60.81 -39.39
N ALA A 69 -30.93 61.34 -38.21
CA ALA A 69 -30.07 61.25 -37.03
C ALA A 69 -29.84 59.78 -36.61
N ALA A 70 -30.89 58.95 -36.58
CA ALA A 70 -30.77 57.52 -36.30
C ALA A 70 -29.91 56.79 -37.35
N LEU A 71 -30.07 57.14 -38.63
CA LEU A 71 -29.26 56.58 -39.72
C LEU A 71 -27.79 56.98 -39.59
N VAL A 72 -27.49 58.24 -39.24
CA VAL A 72 -26.12 58.71 -38.97
C VAL A 72 -25.51 57.98 -37.78
N VAL A 73 -26.26 57.74 -36.70
CA VAL A 73 -25.79 56.97 -35.54
C VAL A 73 -25.51 55.50 -35.91
N ILE A 74 -26.38 54.86 -36.69
CA ILE A 74 -26.17 53.49 -37.18
C ILE A 74 -24.93 53.43 -38.08
N LEU A 75 -24.77 54.40 -39.00
CA LEU A 75 -23.61 54.49 -39.88
C LEU A 75 -22.31 54.67 -39.06
N LEU A 76 -22.34 55.54 -38.05
CA LEU A 76 -21.22 55.76 -37.13
C LEU A 76 -20.89 54.49 -36.34
N MET A 77 -21.89 53.75 -35.87
CA MET A 77 -21.70 52.45 -35.20
C MET A 77 -21.03 51.40 -36.10
N ILE A 78 -21.41 51.37 -37.39
CA ILE A 78 -20.83 50.46 -38.39
C ILE A 78 -19.39 50.88 -38.70
N VAL A 79 -19.13 52.18 -38.89
CA VAL A 79 -17.78 52.72 -39.13
C VAL A 79 -16.85 52.46 -37.94
N TRP A 80 -17.35 52.63 -36.71
CA TRP A 80 -16.65 52.28 -35.47
C TRP A 80 -16.61 50.77 -35.17
N LYS A 81 -17.08 49.93 -36.10
CA LYS A 81 -16.97 48.46 -36.02
C LYS A 81 -17.57 47.85 -34.76
N VAL A 82 -18.51 48.52 -34.09
CA VAL A 82 -19.16 48.00 -32.88
C VAL A 82 -19.82 46.61 -33.08
N PRO A 83 -20.52 46.30 -34.19
CA PRO A 83 -21.05 44.95 -34.38
C PRO A 83 -19.94 43.89 -34.49
N ARG A 84 -18.76 44.25 -35.02
CA ARG A 84 -17.62 43.33 -35.14
C ARG A 84 -16.97 43.04 -33.79
N THR A 85 -16.86 44.03 -32.90
CA THR A 85 -16.26 43.83 -31.56
C THR A 85 -17.14 42.97 -30.66
N VAL A 86 -18.46 43.14 -30.73
CA VAL A 86 -19.42 42.29 -30.01
C VAL A 86 -19.35 40.84 -30.52
N GLY A 87 -19.34 40.64 -31.85
CA GLY A 87 -19.14 39.31 -32.44
C GLY A 87 -17.83 38.66 -31.97
N ALA A 88 -16.72 39.39 -32.01
CA ALA A 88 -15.42 38.90 -31.55
C ALA A 88 -15.39 38.54 -30.05
N MET A 89 -16.12 39.28 -29.19
CA MET A 89 -16.24 38.93 -27.77
C MET A 89 -17.05 37.65 -27.55
N LEU A 90 -18.14 37.44 -28.31
CA LEU A 90 -18.90 36.20 -28.26
C LEU A 90 -18.06 35.02 -28.75
N ASP A 91 -17.34 35.18 -29.86
CA ASP A 91 -16.43 34.16 -30.37
C ASP A 91 -15.34 33.82 -29.36
N LYS A 92 -14.77 34.82 -28.68
CA LYS A 92 -13.79 34.61 -27.59
C LYS A 92 -14.38 33.83 -26.43
N ARG A 93 -15.64 34.11 -26.04
CA ARG A 93 -16.34 33.34 -24.99
C ARG A 93 -16.61 31.91 -25.43
N ILE A 94 -17.06 31.69 -26.66
CA ILE A 94 -17.29 30.36 -27.23
C ILE A 94 -15.97 29.57 -27.27
N ALA A 95 -14.87 30.21 -27.67
CA ALA A 95 -13.55 29.58 -27.68
C ALA A 95 -13.08 29.22 -26.27
N ALA A 96 -13.28 30.10 -25.28
CA ALA A 96 -12.95 29.82 -23.89
C ALA A 96 -13.76 28.62 -23.34
N VAL A 97 -15.08 28.61 -23.52
CA VAL A 97 -15.94 27.51 -23.08
C VAL A 97 -15.59 26.19 -23.77
N ARG A 98 -15.26 26.22 -25.07
CA ARG A 98 -14.77 25.03 -25.78
C ARG A 98 -13.46 24.52 -25.18
N SER A 99 -12.51 25.41 -24.91
CA SER A 99 -11.24 25.06 -24.28
C SER A 99 -11.44 24.44 -22.89
N GLU A 100 -12.29 25.03 -22.05
CA GLU A 100 -12.63 24.50 -20.72
C GLU A 100 -13.30 23.13 -20.80
N LEU A 101 -14.21 22.94 -21.76
CA LEU A 101 -14.89 21.67 -21.97
C LEU A 101 -13.93 20.57 -22.46
N ASP A 102 -13.01 20.93 -23.35
CA ASP A 102 -12.00 20.00 -23.86
C ASP A 102 -10.99 19.63 -22.77
N GLU A 103 -10.57 20.60 -21.92
CA GLU A 103 -9.74 20.34 -20.75
C GLU A 103 -10.46 19.46 -19.72
N ALA A 104 -11.74 19.71 -19.44
CA ALA A 104 -12.55 18.89 -18.55
C ALA A 104 -12.71 17.45 -19.08
N LYS A 105 -12.92 17.28 -20.39
CA LYS A 105 -12.94 15.96 -21.04
C LYS A 105 -11.59 15.26 -20.94
N ARG A 106 -10.49 15.98 -21.17
CA ARG A 106 -9.13 15.44 -21.03
C ARG A 106 -8.88 14.98 -19.60
N LEU A 107 -9.18 15.83 -18.61
CA LEU A 107 -9.00 15.51 -17.20
C LEU A 107 -9.86 14.31 -16.77
N ARG A 108 -11.10 14.21 -17.28
CA ARG A 108 -11.94 13.03 -17.05
C ARG A 108 -11.34 11.78 -17.67
N SER A 109 -10.84 11.85 -18.89
CA SER A 109 -10.19 10.70 -19.55
C SER A 109 -8.91 10.27 -18.81
N GLU A 110 -8.12 11.23 -18.31
CA GLU A 110 -6.94 10.97 -17.49
C GLU A 110 -7.31 10.31 -16.16
N ALA A 111 -8.38 10.78 -15.50
CA ALA A 111 -8.88 10.18 -14.26
C ALA A 111 -9.42 8.75 -14.47
N GLU A 112 -10.15 8.52 -15.57
CA GLU A 112 -10.64 7.19 -15.94
C GLU A 112 -9.48 6.23 -16.28
N ALA A 113 -8.46 6.71 -17.01
CA ALA A 113 -7.26 5.95 -17.30
C ALA A 113 -6.47 5.61 -16.03
N LEU A 114 -6.27 6.60 -15.15
CA LEU A 114 -5.57 6.43 -13.88
C LEU A 114 -6.31 5.43 -12.98
N ARG A 115 -7.64 5.52 -12.90
CA ARG A 115 -8.46 4.56 -12.17
C ARG A 115 -8.28 3.14 -12.71
N ALA A 116 -8.35 2.96 -14.03
CA ALA A 116 -8.16 1.66 -14.66
C ALA A 116 -6.75 1.10 -14.38
N GLU A 117 -5.73 1.95 -14.39
CA GLU A 117 -4.36 1.58 -14.04
C GLU A 117 -4.26 1.13 -12.57
N TYR A 118 -4.83 1.85 -11.62
CA TYR A 118 -4.84 1.45 -10.21
C TYR A 118 -5.63 0.16 -9.98
N GLU A 119 -6.77 -0.03 -10.64
CA GLU A 119 -7.54 -1.28 -10.56
C GLU A 119 -6.77 -2.47 -11.17
N ALA A 120 -5.99 -2.25 -12.23
CA ALA A 120 -5.11 -3.26 -12.80
C ALA A 120 -3.93 -3.58 -11.86
N ARG A 121 -3.29 -2.55 -11.29
CA ARG A 121 -2.20 -2.69 -10.31
C ARG A 121 -2.66 -3.41 -9.05
N ALA A 122 -3.86 -3.10 -8.54
CA ALA A 122 -4.44 -3.79 -7.39
C ALA A 122 -4.64 -5.28 -7.67
N ARG A 123 -5.25 -5.61 -8.82
CA ARG A 123 -5.44 -7.02 -9.25
C ARG A 123 -4.10 -7.76 -9.44
N SER A 124 -3.10 -7.11 -10.02
CA SER A 124 -1.75 -7.68 -10.15
C SER A 124 -1.13 -7.94 -8.78
N ALA A 125 -1.18 -6.97 -7.87
CA ALA A 125 -0.63 -7.10 -6.53
C ALA A 125 -1.33 -8.22 -5.73
N GLU A 126 -2.64 -8.38 -5.86
CA GLU A 126 -3.38 -9.49 -5.26
C GLU A 126 -2.96 -10.85 -5.84
N ALA A 127 -2.79 -10.94 -7.15
CA ALA A 127 -2.30 -12.15 -7.82
C ALA A 127 -0.86 -12.49 -7.40
N ASP A 128 0.02 -11.50 -7.33
CA ASP A 128 1.41 -11.65 -6.89
C ASP A 128 1.46 -12.09 -5.42
N ALA A 129 0.64 -11.51 -4.55
CA ALA A 129 0.54 -11.91 -3.15
C ALA A 129 -0.01 -13.33 -2.99
N ALA A 130 -0.97 -13.74 -3.82
CA ALA A 130 -1.48 -15.11 -3.84
C ALA A 130 -0.39 -16.10 -4.28
N SER A 131 0.33 -15.78 -5.35
CA SER A 131 1.47 -16.55 -5.86
C SER A 131 2.57 -16.68 -4.79
N MET A 132 2.94 -15.56 -4.14
CA MET A 132 3.93 -15.54 -3.07
C MET A 132 3.53 -16.44 -1.89
N ARG A 133 2.25 -16.42 -1.47
CA ARG A 133 1.74 -17.31 -0.42
C ARG A 133 1.79 -18.78 -0.83
N GLN A 134 1.46 -19.09 -2.08
CA GLN A 134 1.53 -20.45 -2.60
C GLN A 134 2.97 -20.95 -2.63
N HIS A 135 3.91 -20.16 -3.16
CA HIS A 135 5.33 -20.49 -3.18
C HIS A 135 5.89 -20.66 -1.77
N ALA A 136 5.61 -19.74 -0.84
CA ALA A 136 6.03 -19.86 0.55
C ALA A 136 5.49 -21.13 1.21
N GLY A 137 4.25 -21.51 0.93
CA GLY A 137 3.67 -22.76 1.43
C GLY A 137 4.38 -24.01 0.87
N GLN A 138 4.69 -24.01 -0.43
CA GLN A 138 5.43 -25.10 -1.06
C GLN A 138 6.85 -25.22 -0.51
N GLU A 139 7.57 -24.09 -0.38
CA GLU A 139 8.91 -24.05 0.19
C GLU A 139 8.93 -24.48 1.66
N ALA A 140 7.97 -24.03 2.47
CA ALA A 140 7.84 -24.46 3.86
C ALA A 140 7.65 -25.98 3.95
N ASN A 141 6.78 -26.56 3.12
CA ASN A 141 6.58 -28.00 3.08
C ASN A 141 7.85 -28.75 2.63
N ALA A 142 8.58 -28.22 1.65
CA ALA A 142 9.85 -28.79 1.19
C ALA A 142 10.93 -28.74 2.29
N ILE A 143 11.02 -27.63 3.03
CA ILE A 143 11.93 -27.47 4.17
C ILE A 143 11.59 -28.47 5.26
N ILE A 144 10.30 -28.62 5.60
CA ILE A 144 9.86 -29.60 6.61
C ILE A 144 10.18 -31.02 6.16
N ALA A 145 9.91 -31.37 4.90
CA ALA A 145 10.23 -32.69 4.36
C ALA A 145 11.73 -32.97 4.42
N LYS A 146 12.57 -32.02 3.99
CA LYS A 146 14.02 -32.13 4.07
C LYS A 146 14.51 -32.25 5.51
N ALA A 147 14.02 -31.41 6.42
CA ALA A 147 14.38 -31.44 7.83
C ALA A 147 14.02 -32.78 8.49
N LYS A 148 12.89 -33.40 8.11
CA LYS A 148 12.53 -34.75 8.58
C LYS A 148 13.51 -35.80 8.08
N THR A 149 13.88 -35.76 6.79
CA THR A 149 14.88 -36.68 6.22
C THR A 149 16.24 -36.51 6.89
N ASP A 150 16.72 -35.27 7.00
CA ASP A 150 18.00 -34.95 7.64
C ASP A 150 18.00 -35.38 9.11
N ALA A 151 16.89 -35.16 9.84
CA ALA A 151 16.75 -35.63 11.22
C ALA A 151 16.79 -37.16 11.33
N ALA A 152 16.12 -37.88 10.43
CA ALA A 152 16.15 -39.34 10.39
C ALA A 152 17.58 -39.86 10.12
N GLU A 153 18.29 -39.28 9.16
CA GLU A 153 19.68 -39.63 8.86
C GLU A 153 20.59 -39.35 10.06
N LEU A 154 20.43 -38.21 10.74
CA LEU A 154 21.19 -37.88 11.94
C LEU A 154 20.92 -38.87 13.08
N MET A 155 19.67 -39.32 13.25
CA MET A 155 19.32 -40.34 14.23
C MET A 155 19.98 -41.67 13.89
N GLU A 156 19.90 -42.13 12.64
CA GLU A 156 20.56 -43.37 12.20
C GLU A 156 22.07 -43.33 12.45
N ARG A 157 22.72 -42.22 12.09
CA ARG A 157 24.15 -42.02 12.36
C ARG A 157 24.47 -42.04 13.85
N ARG A 158 23.61 -41.47 14.69
CA ARG A 158 23.79 -41.50 16.16
C ARG A 158 23.61 -42.90 16.72
N VAL A 159 22.65 -43.68 16.22
CA VAL A 159 22.46 -45.08 16.61
C VAL A 159 23.70 -45.87 16.26
N ARG A 160 24.21 -45.78 15.01
CA ARG A 160 25.43 -46.49 14.60
C ARG A 160 26.64 -46.10 15.45
N MET A 161 26.84 -44.81 15.73
CA MET A 161 27.93 -44.38 16.63
C MET A 161 27.77 -44.91 18.07
N ALA A 162 26.55 -45.07 18.56
CA ALA A 162 26.30 -45.64 19.88
C ALA A 162 26.58 -47.15 19.88
N GLU A 163 26.14 -47.87 18.85
CA GLU A 163 26.43 -49.29 18.64
C GLU A 163 27.94 -49.54 18.55
N ASP A 164 28.67 -48.75 17.75
CA ASP A 164 30.13 -48.84 17.63
C ASP A 164 30.83 -48.61 18.98
N ARG A 165 30.35 -47.66 19.78
CA ARG A 165 30.88 -47.39 21.13
C ARG A 165 30.59 -48.53 22.10
N ILE A 166 29.40 -49.12 22.04
CA ILE A 166 29.04 -50.28 22.86
C ILE A 166 29.94 -51.46 22.49
N ALA A 167 30.09 -51.77 21.21
CA ALA A 167 30.97 -52.85 20.75
C ALA A 167 32.43 -52.63 21.19
N ALA A 168 32.95 -51.40 21.06
CA ALA A 168 34.30 -51.07 21.55
C ALA A 168 34.43 -51.24 23.07
N ALA A 169 33.43 -50.82 23.84
CA ALA A 169 33.40 -50.97 25.29
C ALA A 169 33.31 -52.45 25.70
N GLU A 170 32.51 -53.26 25.01
CA GLU A 170 32.41 -54.71 25.24
C GLU A 170 33.75 -55.41 24.98
N HIS A 171 34.40 -55.11 23.86
CA HIS A 171 35.73 -55.66 23.56
C HIS A 171 36.76 -55.27 24.63
N SER A 172 36.76 -54.01 25.06
CA SER A 172 37.64 -53.53 26.14
C SER A 172 37.36 -54.26 27.46
N ALA A 173 36.10 -54.40 27.85
CA ALA A 173 35.70 -55.09 29.08
C ALA A 173 36.09 -56.58 29.06
N ILE A 174 35.91 -57.26 27.93
CA ILE A 174 36.35 -58.66 27.76
C ILE A 174 37.87 -58.77 27.89
N ALA A 175 38.62 -57.86 27.27
CA ALA A 175 40.08 -57.83 27.37
C ALA A 175 40.53 -57.60 28.83
N GLU A 176 39.88 -56.68 29.54
CA GLU A 176 40.16 -56.38 30.95
C GLU A 176 39.87 -57.58 31.87
N VAL A 177 38.75 -58.28 31.68
CA VAL A 177 38.42 -59.49 32.45
C VAL A 177 39.45 -60.60 32.19
N ARG A 178 39.85 -60.80 30.93
CA ARG A 178 40.89 -61.78 30.57
C ARG A 178 42.23 -61.43 31.19
N ALA A 179 42.63 -60.15 31.16
CA ALA A 179 43.86 -59.69 31.79
C ALA A 179 43.85 -59.92 33.31
N ARG A 180 42.75 -59.58 33.99
CA ARG A 180 42.58 -59.82 35.43
C ARG A 180 42.60 -61.31 35.78
N ALA A 181 41.97 -62.16 34.97
CA ALA A 181 42.00 -63.61 35.15
C ALA A 181 43.41 -64.19 34.96
N ALA A 182 44.13 -63.75 33.92
CA ALA A 182 45.51 -64.17 33.68
C ALA A 182 46.45 -63.73 34.83
N ASP A 183 46.30 -62.50 35.31
CA ASP A 183 47.07 -61.97 36.45
C ASP A 183 46.75 -62.71 37.75
N ALA A 184 45.48 -63.00 38.03
CA ALA A 184 45.08 -63.83 39.17
C ALA A 184 45.64 -65.27 39.08
N ALA A 185 45.57 -65.90 37.90
CA ALA A 185 46.12 -67.23 37.67
C ALA A 185 47.65 -67.24 37.82
N ALA A 186 48.36 -66.23 37.30
CA ALA A 186 49.80 -66.09 37.45
C ALA A 186 50.21 -65.93 38.92
N ARG A 187 49.48 -65.10 39.69
CA ARG A 187 49.70 -64.97 41.14
C ARG A 187 49.47 -66.28 41.89
N ALA A 188 48.38 -66.99 41.58
CA ALA A 188 48.10 -68.28 42.22
C ALA A 188 49.17 -69.33 41.89
N ALA A 189 49.61 -69.39 40.63
CA ALA A 189 50.70 -70.26 40.22
C ALA A 189 52.02 -69.91 40.93
N ALA A 190 52.35 -68.61 41.05
CA ALA A 190 53.53 -68.16 41.78
C ALA A 190 53.50 -68.56 43.26
N LEU A 191 52.33 -68.46 43.93
CA LEU A 191 52.15 -68.91 45.31
C LEU A 191 52.31 -70.43 45.44
N LEU A 192 51.70 -71.21 44.53
CA LEU A 192 51.82 -72.67 44.53
C LEU A 192 53.27 -73.13 44.31
N ILE A 193 53.99 -72.47 43.39
CA ILE A 193 55.42 -72.72 43.18
C ILE A 193 56.19 -72.40 44.45
N ALA A 194 55.93 -71.27 45.10
CA ALA A 194 56.60 -70.88 46.34
C ALA A 194 56.34 -71.86 47.50
N GLU A 195 55.13 -72.42 47.60
CA GLU A 195 54.80 -73.45 48.61
C GLU A 195 55.44 -74.82 48.32
N GLN A 196 55.59 -75.19 47.05
CA GLN A 196 56.17 -76.49 46.64
C GLN A 196 57.69 -76.45 46.38
N HIS A 197 58.31 -75.27 46.28
CA HIS A 197 59.76 -75.14 46.13
C HIS A 197 60.48 -75.37 47.46
N GLY A 198 61.09 -76.54 47.58
CA GLY A 198 62.10 -76.86 48.59
C GLY A 198 63.46 -77.16 47.94
N ALA A 199 64.50 -77.33 48.76
CA ALA A 199 65.89 -77.50 48.30
C ALA A 199 66.11 -78.64 47.28
N ASP A 200 65.27 -79.67 47.28
CA ASP A 200 65.34 -80.78 46.31
C ASP A 200 64.79 -80.39 44.92
N ALA A 201 63.79 -79.50 44.84
CA ALA A 201 63.26 -78.99 43.58
C ALA A 201 64.27 -78.06 42.90
N ASP A 202 64.95 -77.20 43.67
CA ASP A 202 66.01 -76.32 43.19
C ASP A 202 67.17 -77.11 42.58
N ARG A 203 67.60 -78.19 43.26
CA ARG A 203 68.72 -79.03 42.81
C ARG A 203 68.40 -79.73 41.49
N ASN A 204 67.18 -80.25 41.32
CA ASN A 204 66.72 -80.84 40.06
C ASN A 204 66.61 -79.80 38.92
N MET A 205 66.22 -78.55 39.24
CA MET A 205 66.14 -77.47 38.26
C MET A 205 67.54 -77.01 37.79
N ILE A 206 68.52 -76.99 38.71
CA ILE A 206 69.93 -76.73 38.41
C ILE A 206 70.51 -77.84 37.52
N ASP A 207 70.29 -79.11 37.85
CA ASP A 207 70.74 -80.25 37.03
C ASP A 207 70.13 -80.21 35.62
N HIS A 208 68.84 -79.87 35.49
CA HIS A 208 68.19 -79.67 34.19
C HIS A 208 68.71 -78.46 33.41
N ALA A 209 69.03 -77.35 34.08
CA ALA A 209 69.62 -76.17 33.44
C ALA A 209 71.05 -76.43 32.95
N ILE A 210 71.87 -77.08 33.78
CA ILE A 210 73.22 -77.54 33.42
C ILE A 210 73.14 -78.55 32.29
N GLY A 211 72.20 -79.51 32.32
CA GLY A 211 71.98 -80.47 31.24
C GLY A 211 71.51 -79.86 29.91
N ARG A 212 70.83 -78.70 29.94
CA ARG A 212 70.40 -77.98 28.73
C ARG A 212 71.53 -77.14 28.13
N ILE A 213 72.39 -76.56 28.96
CA ILE A 213 73.56 -75.77 28.53
C ILE A 213 74.73 -76.68 28.12
N GLY A 214 74.88 -77.83 28.78
CA GLY A 214 75.92 -78.83 28.53
C GLY A 214 75.59 -79.83 27.42
N ARG A 215 74.47 -79.64 26.69
CA ARG A 215 74.17 -80.40 25.48
C ARG A 215 74.76 -79.64 24.28
N PRO A 216 75.97 -80.00 23.78
CA PRO A 216 76.45 -79.44 22.53
C PRO A 216 75.47 -79.81 21.42
N SER A 217 75.10 -78.83 20.60
CA SER A 217 74.53 -79.05 19.26
C SER A 217 75.54 -79.75 18.37
#